data_AF-A0A1H5XQ84-F1
#
_entry.id   AF-A0A1H5XQ84-F1
#
_cell.length_a   1.000
_cell.length_b   1.000
_cell.length_c   1.000
_cell.angle_alpha   90.00
_cell.angle_beta   90.00
_cell.angle_gamma   90.00
#
_symmetry.space_group_name_H-M   'P 1'
#
loop_
_entity.id
_entity.type
_entity.pdbx_description
1 polymer ?
#
loop_
_entity_poly.entity_id
_entity_poly.type
_entity_poly.pdbx_seq_one_letter_code
_entity_poly.pdbx_strand_id
1 'polypeptide(L)'
;MQSIEEYARLLRLAPDMVGEVIDKAAGREQIAGRVKNDDEAYELFAKACRFEAPFATSWIHGPGENSPYLSLELAETTLDDERYRRLLAESVLSTSPSVPYDYRGLAAAELVRIGVGDFAGPLAEVVDSYSALPMRTTKAKIDVPTDGIDHLFDIPDTAEARIALIRTASELKTEESRYLIASRILGRGEQVAAPATEAERLIAEDVGSDLIAPADYLVPWDQEFPSPAGSDLTLAELMRIVLLGPEFKLPDARIRPVLVDFYRSVLRISGRSIIGLAAGVFHVEHGTMSDPSFYYQGRDSILGKGLVIDCVGGAILQQGTFLGGGFMPILIHTHKHIRKSGEAGAAERKRVLPCIFVAEAGARFPMHAVGLFETVDYLDEDTPFEGIRALPHGA
;
A
#
# COMPACT_ATOMS: atom_id res chain seq x y z
N MET A 1 -3.42 -23.92 22.44
CA MET A 1 -4.43 -23.07 23.11
C MET A 1 -3.67 -22.03 23.93
N GLN A 2 -3.29 -20.91 23.29
CA GLN A 2 -2.54 -19.83 23.94
C GLN A 2 -3.46 -19.10 24.94
N SER A 3 -2.96 -18.82 26.15
CA SER A 3 -3.80 -18.36 27.26
C SER A 3 -4.10 -16.86 27.14
N ILE A 4 -5.26 -16.44 27.66
CA ILE A 4 -5.70 -15.04 27.75
C ILE A 4 -4.65 -14.13 28.42
N GLU A 5 -3.75 -14.70 29.23
CA GLU A 5 -2.66 -13.97 29.89
C GLU A 5 -1.52 -13.55 28.93
N GLU A 6 -1.28 -14.28 27.82
CA GLU A 6 -0.31 -13.88 26.79
C GLU A 6 -0.79 -12.63 26.03
N TYR A 7 -2.08 -12.55 25.70
CA TYR A 7 -2.70 -11.37 25.08
C TYR A 7 -2.69 -10.14 26.00
N ALA A 8 -2.89 -10.32 27.31
CA ALA A 8 -2.87 -9.23 28.27
C ALA A 8 -1.48 -8.58 28.44
N ARG A 9 -0.40 -9.32 28.14
CA ARG A 9 0.97 -8.77 28.08
C ARG A 9 1.24 -7.98 26.80
N LEU A 10 0.63 -8.38 25.68
CA LEU A 10 0.68 -7.68 24.38
C LEU A 10 -0.15 -6.38 24.35
N LEU A 11 -1.21 -6.31 25.17
CA LEU A 11 -2.16 -5.19 25.21
C LEU A 11 -1.81 -4.06 26.19
N ARG A 12 -0.72 -4.17 26.96
CA ARG A 12 -0.28 -3.06 27.80
C ARG A 12 0.46 -2.05 26.93
N LEU A 13 -0.17 -0.90 26.72
CA LEU A 13 0.53 0.32 26.34
C LEU A 13 1.75 0.44 27.27
N ALA A 14 2.95 0.55 26.69
CA ALA A 14 4.14 0.78 27.50
C ALA A 14 3.92 2.05 28.35
N PRO A 15 4.34 2.10 29.63
CA PRO A 15 4.09 3.23 30.54
C PRO A 15 4.55 4.61 30.02
N ASP A 16 5.35 4.59 28.97
CA ASP A 16 6.00 5.66 28.24
C ASP A 16 5.27 6.08 26.94
N MET A 17 4.16 5.41 26.55
CA MET A 17 3.39 5.77 25.34
C MET A 17 2.45 6.99 25.48
N VAL A 18 2.67 7.84 26.50
CA VAL A 18 1.99 9.15 26.65
C VAL A 18 3.01 10.30 26.74
N GLY A 19 4.21 10.13 26.16
CA GLY A 19 5.01 11.23 25.64
C GLY A 19 5.25 10.94 24.16
N GLU A 20 5.09 11.83 23.19
CA GLU A 20 5.07 13.28 23.18
C GLU A 20 4.08 13.72 22.09
N VAL A 21 3.00 14.41 22.43
CA VAL A 21 2.40 15.33 21.45
C VAL A 21 3.25 16.58 21.54
N ILE A 22 4.29 16.65 20.71
CA ILE A 22 5.03 17.89 20.53
C ILE A 22 4.02 18.89 19.94
N ASP A 23 3.74 19.97 20.69
CA ASP A 23 3.02 21.11 20.15
C ASP A 23 3.67 21.49 18.80
N LYS A 24 2.86 21.66 17.75
CA LYS A 24 3.29 22.04 16.41
C LYS A 24 4.24 23.23 16.43
N ALA A 25 4.05 24.18 17.34
CA ALA A 25 4.98 25.30 17.53
C ALA A 25 6.32 24.84 18.12
N ALA A 26 6.32 24.02 19.16
CA ALA A 26 7.52 23.48 19.80
C ALA A 26 8.33 22.54 18.89
N GLY A 27 7.67 21.71 18.06
CA GLY A 27 8.36 20.81 17.12
C GLY A 27 8.98 21.56 15.94
N ARG A 28 8.32 22.61 15.47
CA ARG A 28 8.86 23.54 14.48
C ARG A 28 10.04 24.32 15.02
N GLU A 29 9.94 24.86 16.23
CA GLU A 29 11.03 25.58 16.88
C GLU A 29 12.21 24.66 17.19
N GLN A 30 11.95 23.38 17.47
CA GLN A 30 12.99 22.37 17.65
C GLN A 30 13.66 21.97 16.32
N ILE A 31 12.93 21.81 15.21
CA ILE A 31 13.51 21.49 13.89
C ILE A 31 14.24 22.72 13.32
N ALA A 32 13.56 23.87 13.23
CA ALA A 32 14.14 25.11 12.74
C ALA A 32 15.30 25.61 13.62
N GLY A 33 15.24 25.40 14.93
CA GLY A 33 16.34 25.71 15.86
C GLY A 33 17.49 24.69 15.86
N ARG A 34 17.27 23.48 15.33
CA ARG A 34 18.29 22.42 15.18
C ARG A 34 18.92 22.38 13.79
N VAL A 35 18.33 23.02 12.78
CA VAL A 35 18.94 23.14 11.46
C VAL A 35 19.73 24.45 11.44
N LYS A 36 20.98 24.40 11.88
CA LYS A 36 21.86 25.59 11.90
C LYS A 36 22.78 25.64 10.68
N ASN A 37 22.90 24.53 9.96
CA ASN A 37 23.69 24.37 8.76
C ASN A 37 23.17 23.17 7.92
N ASP A 38 23.72 23.05 6.71
CA ASP A 38 23.32 22.06 5.70
C ASP A 38 23.60 20.61 6.12
N ASP A 39 24.54 20.35 7.05
CA ASP A 39 24.82 19.00 7.58
C ASP A 39 23.67 18.51 8.45
N GLU A 40 23.24 19.35 9.40
CA GLU A 40 22.12 19.05 10.28
C GLU A 40 20.80 18.94 9.50
N ALA A 41 20.62 19.80 8.48
CA ALA A 41 19.49 19.72 7.55
C ALA A 41 19.48 18.36 6.84
N TYR A 42 20.58 18.02 6.15
CA TYR A 42 20.70 16.80 5.38
C TYR A 42 20.42 15.57 6.24
N GLU A 43 21.05 15.45 7.41
CA GLU A 43 20.84 14.30 8.29
C GLU A 43 19.38 14.15 8.74
N LEU A 44 18.74 15.26 9.10
CA LEU A 44 17.37 15.26 9.58
C LEU A 44 16.39 14.89 8.46
N PHE A 45 16.57 15.46 7.26
CA PHE A 45 15.81 15.09 6.07
C PHE A 45 16.04 13.63 5.69
N ALA A 46 17.29 13.16 5.68
CA ALA A 46 17.61 11.78 5.34
C ALA A 46 16.93 10.79 6.30
N LYS A 47 16.96 11.06 7.62
CA LYS A 47 16.26 10.27 8.65
C LYS A 47 14.75 10.27 8.45
N ALA A 48 14.16 11.43 8.17
CA ALA A 48 12.73 11.50 7.90
C ALA A 48 12.36 10.77 6.59
N CYS A 49 13.17 10.89 5.51
CA CYS A 49 12.95 10.25 4.19
C CYS A 49 12.91 8.75 4.29
N ARG A 50 13.79 8.20 5.12
CA ARG A 50 13.87 6.77 5.37
C ARG A 50 12.92 6.31 6.48
N PHE A 51 12.11 7.23 7.02
CA PHE A 51 11.19 7.00 8.14
C PHE A 51 11.89 6.36 9.35
N GLU A 52 13.15 6.75 9.60
CA GLU A 52 13.95 6.27 10.72
C GLU A 52 13.47 6.86 12.04
N ALA A 53 13.66 6.17 13.17
CA ALA A 53 13.33 6.72 14.49
C ALA A 53 14.03 8.08 14.74
N PRO A 54 13.33 9.12 15.25
CA PRO A 54 11.97 9.13 15.80
C PRO A 54 10.83 9.35 14.76
N PHE A 55 11.16 9.44 13.48
CA PHE A 55 10.21 9.73 12.39
C PHE A 55 9.42 8.50 11.90
N ALA A 56 9.73 7.30 12.38
CA ALA A 56 8.98 6.07 12.08
C ALA A 56 7.48 6.15 12.39
N THR A 57 7.09 6.97 13.38
CA THR A 57 5.69 7.19 13.80
C THR A 57 5.18 8.59 13.45
N SER A 58 6.03 9.46 12.91
CA SER A 58 5.71 10.88 12.73
C SER A 58 4.90 11.06 11.44
N TRP A 59 3.60 11.25 11.60
CA TRP A 59 2.65 11.58 10.54
C TRP A 59 2.77 13.08 10.23
N ILE A 60 3.62 13.45 9.28
CA ILE A 60 3.98 14.87 9.16
C ILE A 60 3.04 15.68 8.25
N HIS A 61 1.76 15.80 8.62
CA HIS A 61 0.72 16.45 7.80
C HIS A 61 0.88 17.95 7.48
N GLY A 62 0.67 18.33 6.21
CA GLY A 62 0.26 19.67 5.76
C GLY A 62 0.22 19.88 4.23
N PRO A 63 -0.68 20.70 3.67
CA PRO A 63 -0.53 21.30 2.34
C PRO A 63 0.13 22.70 2.43
N GLY A 64 0.93 23.06 1.43
CA GLY A 64 1.58 24.38 1.25
C GLY A 64 3.12 24.32 1.25
N GLU A 65 3.77 25.39 0.76
CA GLU A 65 5.25 25.59 0.70
C GLU A 65 5.96 25.48 2.07
N ASN A 66 5.21 25.25 3.16
CA ASN A 66 5.67 25.05 4.53
C ASN A 66 5.11 23.74 5.14
N SER A 67 4.90 22.73 4.30
CA SER A 67 4.39 21.41 4.68
C SER A 67 5.48 20.61 5.39
N PRO A 68 5.18 19.97 6.53
CA PRO A 68 6.20 19.28 7.31
C PRO A 68 6.44 17.82 6.85
N TYR A 69 5.90 17.35 5.72
CA TYR A 69 6.55 16.21 5.05
C TYR A 69 7.94 16.61 4.58
N LEU A 70 8.72 15.62 4.13
CA LEU A 70 9.94 15.85 3.39
C LEU A 70 9.58 16.49 2.06
N SER A 71 9.35 17.80 2.12
CA SER A 71 9.16 18.58 0.94
C SER A 71 10.50 18.52 0.21
N LEU A 72 10.50 17.80 -0.92
CA LEU A 72 11.62 17.81 -1.84
C LEU A 72 11.93 19.26 -2.27
N GLU A 73 10.92 20.14 -2.31
CA GLU A 73 11.06 21.58 -2.55
C GLU A 73 11.82 22.26 -1.40
N LEU A 74 11.47 21.94 -0.14
CA LEU A 74 12.21 22.46 1.01
C LEU A 74 13.64 21.94 1.01
N ALA A 75 13.86 20.66 0.72
CA ALA A 75 15.20 20.10 0.60
C ALA A 75 16.00 20.77 -0.54
N GLU A 76 15.37 21.07 -1.68
CA GLU A 76 15.99 21.82 -2.78
C GLU A 76 16.43 23.23 -2.34
N THR A 77 15.60 23.92 -1.56
CA THR A 77 15.90 25.29 -1.10
C THR A 77 16.88 25.36 0.07
N THR A 78 17.09 24.25 0.80
CA THR A 78 17.87 24.24 2.04
C THR A 78 19.19 23.47 1.93
N LEU A 79 19.33 22.61 0.93
CA LEU A 79 20.54 21.83 0.69
C LEU A 79 21.26 22.36 -0.55
N ASP A 80 22.58 22.26 -0.57
CA ASP A 80 23.33 22.40 -1.83
C ASP A 80 22.95 21.30 -2.84
N ASP A 81 23.17 21.57 -4.13
CA ASP A 81 22.79 20.69 -5.25
C ASP A 81 23.29 19.24 -5.09
N GLU A 82 24.49 19.02 -4.54
CA GLU A 82 25.07 17.68 -4.42
C GLU A 82 24.44 16.90 -3.27
N ARG A 83 24.17 17.55 -2.14
CA ARG A 83 23.45 16.94 -1.02
C ARG A 83 22.00 16.68 -1.36
N TYR A 84 21.37 17.59 -2.09
CA TYR A 84 20.02 17.39 -2.57
C TYR A 84 19.96 16.19 -3.52
N ARG A 85 20.86 16.13 -4.51
CA ARG A 85 21.01 14.96 -5.40
C ARG A 85 21.20 13.67 -4.63
N ARG A 86 22.08 13.67 -3.62
CA ARG A 86 22.31 12.49 -2.78
C ARG A 86 21.05 12.08 -2.02
N LEU A 87 20.31 13.02 -1.44
CA LEU A 87 19.07 12.74 -0.72
C LEU A 87 18.01 12.09 -1.64
N LEU A 88 17.86 12.61 -2.86
CA LEU A 88 16.95 12.05 -3.86
C LEU A 88 17.37 10.63 -4.25
N ALA A 89 18.64 10.42 -4.56
CA ALA A 89 19.19 9.11 -4.89
C ALA A 89 19.04 8.12 -3.72
N GLU A 90 19.33 8.52 -2.49
CA GLU A 90 19.14 7.69 -1.29
C GLU A 90 17.66 7.33 -1.07
N SER A 91 16.73 8.24 -1.37
CA SER A 91 15.29 7.98 -1.27
C SER A 91 14.84 6.92 -2.29
N VAL A 92 15.35 7.00 -3.53
CA VAL A 92 15.09 6.01 -4.57
C VAL A 92 15.74 4.67 -4.24
N LEU A 93 16.99 4.66 -3.79
CA LEU A 93 17.80 3.48 -3.54
C LEU A 93 17.53 2.81 -2.19
N SER A 94 16.84 3.47 -1.28
CA SER A 94 16.53 2.96 0.07
C SER A 94 15.91 1.57 0.04
N THR A 95 16.36 0.67 0.91
CA THR A 95 15.76 -0.66 1.13
C THR A 95 14.61 -0.64 2.15
N SER A 96 14.28 0.52 2.71
CA SER A 96 13.24 0.64 3.74
C SER A 96 11.84 0.46 3.12
N PRO A 97 11.04 -0.54 3.57
CA PRO A 97 9.66 -0.71 3.12
C PRO A 97 8.72 0.41 3.56
N SER A 98 9.13 1.20 4.55
CA SER A 98 8.35 2.34 5.04
C SER A 98 8.31 3.51 4.05
N VAL A 99 9.24 3.57 3.08
CA VAL A 99 9.30 4.63 2.06
C VAL A 99 8.25 4.37 0.98
N PRO A 100 7.20 5.20 0.87
CA PRO A 100 6.11 4.98 -0.07
C PRO A 100 6.56 5.00 -1.53
N TYR A 101 5.89 4.20 -2.36
CA TYR A 101 6.19 4.09 -3.79
C TYR A 101 6.04 5.43 -4.52
N ASP A 102 4.99 6.19 -4.22
CA ASP A 102 4.75 7.51 -4.81
C ASP A 102 5.83 8.54 -4.46
N TYR A 103 6.30 8.53 -3.21
CA TYR A 103 7.41 9.38 -2.78
C TYR A 103 8.71 9.05 -3.53
N ARG A 104 9.01 7.76 -3.75
CA ARG A 104 10.16 7.34 -4.57
C ARG A 104 10.06 7.85 -6.00
N GLY A 105 8.87 7.80 -6.61
CA GLY A 105 8.64 8.34 -7.95
C GLY A 105 8.81 9.85 -8.04
N LEU A 106 8.35 10.60 -7.03
CA LEU A 106 8.60 12.05 -6.95
C LEU A 106 10.10 12.36 -6.82
N ALA A 107 10.79 11.69 -5.91
CA ALA A 107 12.24 11.85 -5.73
C ALA A 107 13.03 11.47 -6.99
N ALA A 108 12.58 10.43 -7.70
CA ALA A 108 13.18 9.99 -8.94
C ALA A 108 12.99 10.99 -10.08
N ALA A 109 11.79 11.57 -10.22
CA ALA A 109 11.50 12.55 -11.28
C ALA A 109 12.40 13.78 -11.11
N GLU A 110 12.57 14.17 -9.85
CA GLU A 110 13.42 15.28 -9.45
C GLU A 110 14.91 14.97 -9.65
N LEU A 111 15.36 13.74 -9.32
CA LEU A 111 16.73 13.29 -9.59
C LEU A 111 17.06 13.29 -11.08
N VAL A 112 16.10 12.90 -11.93
CA VAL A 112 16.26 12.96 -13.39
C VAL A 112 16.38 14.42 -13.86
N ARG A 113 15.56 15.33 -13.31
CA ARG A 113 15.58 16.75 -13.63
C ARG A 113 16.92 17.41 -13.35
N ILE A 114 17.51 17.18 -12.18
CA ILE A 114 18.79 17.79 -11.77
C ILE A 114 20.03 17.00 -12.23
N GLY A 115 19.82 15.82 -12.80
CA GLY A 115 20.86 14.90 -13.25
C GLY A 115 21.29 13.89 -12.18
N VAL A 116 21.33 12.62 -12.59
CA VAL A 116 21.63 11.45 -11.75
C VAL A 116 23.05 11.48 -11.16
N GLY A 117 24.02 12.10 -11.84
CA GLY A 117 25.41 12.19 -11.39
C GLY A 117 26.06 10.82 -11.15
N ASP A 118 26.82 10.70 -10.06
CA ASP A 118 27.57 9.48 -9.70
C ASP A 118 26.67 8.30 -9.28
N PHE A 119 25.36 8.52 -9.13
CA PHE A 119 24.40 7.48 -8.72
C PHE A 119 23.96 6.56 -9.86
N ALA A 120 24.40 6.80 -11.10
CA ALA A 120 24.07 5.94 -12.23
C ALA A 120 24.56 4.49 -12.05
N GLY A 121 25.73 4.31 -11.42
CA GLY A 121 26.29 3.00 -11.08
C GLY A 121 25.43 2.23 -10.06
N PRO A 122 25.17 2.79 -8.87
CA PRO A 122 24.26 2.19 -7.88
C PRO A 122 22.86 1.88 -8.42
N LEU A 123 22.28 2.75 -9.25
CA LEU A 123 21.00 2.49 -9.90
C LEU A 123 21.10 1.29 -10.87
N ALA A 124 22.19 1.20 -11.63
CA ALA A 124 22.40 0.08 -12.54
C ALA A 124 22.56 -1.24 -11.79
N GLU A 125 23.26 -1.23 -10.64
CA GLU A 125 23.40 -2.41 -9.79
C GLU A 125 22.04 -2.93 -9.28
N VAL A 126 21.13 -2.04 -8.88
CA VAL A 126 19.76 -2.42 -8.50
C VAL A 126 19.02 -3.07 -9.68
N VAL A 127 19.15 -2.50 -10.88
CA VAL A 127 18.50 -3.05 -12.08
C VAL A 127 19.08 -4.43 -12.44
N ASP A 128 20.41 -4.56 -12.42
CA ASP A 128 21.13 -5.74 -12.86
C ASP A 128 21.05 -6.91 -11.85
N SER A 129 20.77 -6.63 -10.57
CA SER A 129 20.67 -7.63 -9.50
C SER A 129 19.24 -8.09 -9.17
N TYR A 130 18.22 -7.41 -9.70
CA TYR A 130 16.82 -7.75 -9.41
C TYR A 130 16.41 -9.10 -10.01
N SER A 131 15.77 -9.93 -9.19
CA SER A 131 15.11 -11.16 -9.61
C SER A 131 13.61 -11.02 -9.42
N ALA A 132 12.85 -11.20 -10.50
CA ALA A 132 11.40 -11.20 -10.45
C ALA A 132 10.87 -12.35 -9.57
N LEU A 133 9.81 -12.07 -8.80
CA LEU A 133 9.12 -13.09 -8.02
C LEU A 133 8.33 -14.03 -8.96
N PRO A 134 8.24 -15.32 -8.64
CA PRO A 134 7.46 -16.26 -9.41
C PRO A 134 5.97 -15.93 -9.34
N MET A 135 5.23 -16.38 -10.36
CA MET A 135 3.77 -16.29 -10.43
C MET A 135 3.21 -17.71 -10.38
N ARG A 136 2.26 -17.95 -9.47
CA ARG A 136 1.58 -19.24 -9.39
C ARG A 136 0.79 -19.47 -10.66
N THR A 137 1.03 -20.60 -11.32
CA THR A 137 0.30 -20.93 -12.54
C THR A 137 -1.14 -21.34 -12.24
N THR A 138 -2.07 -21.08 -13.16
CA THR A 138 -3.45 -21.57 -13.07
C THR A 138 -3.51 -23.09 -12.86
N LYS A 139 -2.59 -23.84 -13.47
CA LYS A 139 -2.48 -25.29 -13.28
C LYS A 139 -2.14 -25.64 -11.83
N ALA A 140 -1.12 -24.99 -11.26
CA ALA A 140 -0.73 -25.21 -9.87
C ALA A 140 -1.90 -24.93 -8.92
N LYS A 141 -2.68 -23.86 -9.17
CA LYS A 141 -3.89 -23.52 -8.42
C LYS A 141 -4.97 -24.59 -8.49
N ILE A 142 -5.26 -25.10 -9.70
CA ILE A 142 -6.22 -26.21 -9.89
C ILE A 142 -5.79 -27.47 -9.12
N ASP A 143 -4.49 -27.70 -9.00
CA ASP A 143 -3.91 -28.86 -8.32
C ASP A 143 -3.91 -28.68 -6.76
N VAL A 144 -4.23 -27.50 -6.22
CA VAL A 144 -4.39 -27.24 -4.78
C VAL A 144 -5.74 -27.77 -4.27
N PRO A 145 -5.78 -28.50 -3.13
CA PRO A 145 -7.03 -28.91 -2.49
C PRO A 145 -7.94 -27.73 -2.16
N THR A 146 -9.23 -27.85 -2.51
CA THR A 146 -10.26 -26.86 -2.21
C THR A 146 -11.45 -27.53 -1.52
N ASP A 147 -12.13 -26.80 -0.64
CA ASP A 147 -13.43 -27.19 -0.09
C ASP A 147 -14.61 -26.80 -1.01
N GLY A 148 -14.30 -26.30 -2.21
CA GLY A 148 -15.25 -25.81 -3.20
C GLY A 148 -15.54 -24.31 -3.10
N ILE A 149 -15.03 -23.64 -2.07
CA ILE A 149 -15.17 -22.19 -1.85
C ILE A 149 -13.79 -21.52 -1.85
N ASP A 150 -12.83 -22.10 -1.10
CA ASP A 150 -11.51 -21.52 -0.87
C ASP A 150 -10.38 -22.50 -1.19
N HIS A 151 -9.23 -21.97 -1.62
CA HIS A 151 -7.97 -22.72 -1.61
C HIS A 151 -7.54 -22.91 -0.16
N LEU A 152 -7.26 -24.16 0.21
CA LEU A 152 -6.68 -24.49 1.50
C LEU A 152 -5.16 -24.34 1.38
N PHE A 153 -4.59 -23.48 2.21
CA PHE A 153 -3.14 -23.25 2.28
C PHE A 153 -2.67 -23.34 3.72
N ASP A 154 -1.44 -23.81 3.90
CA ASP A 154 -0.85 -23.96 5.22
C ASP A 154 -0.47 -22.59 5.78
N ILE A 155 -1.15 -22.17 6.84
CA ILE A 155 -0.85 -20.94 7.58
C ILE A 155 0.07 -21.30 8.75
N PRO A 156 1.19 -20.58 8.97
CA PRO A 156 2.01 -20.82 10.14
C PRO A 156 1.24 -20.65 11.46
N ASP A 157 1.44 -21.60 12.37
CA ASP A 157 0.73 -21.64 13.66
C ASP A 157 1.11 -20.50 14.62
N THR A 158 2.31 -19.94 14.49
CA THR A 158 2.83 -18.90 15.40
C THR A 158 2.69 -17.49 14.82
N ALA A 159 2.42 -16.51 15.68
CA ALA A 159 2.35 -15.11 15.28
C ALA A 159 3.69 -14.62 14.75
N GLU A 160 4.81 -15.04 15.36
CA GLU A 160 6.16 -14.67 14.96
C GLU A 160 6.46 -15.12 13.52
N ALA A 161 6.05 -16.34 13.15
CA ALA A 161 6.25 -16.84 11.79
C ALA A 161 5.40 -16.07 10.76
N ARG A 162 4.14 -15.74 11.09
CA ARG A 162 3.29 -14.92 10.23
C ARG A 162 3.85 -13.51 10.07
N ILE A 163 4.29 -12.88 11.15
CA ILE A 163 4.94 -11.56 11.11
C ILE A 163 6.21 -11.59 10.25
N ALA A 164 7.02 -12.65 10.35
CA ALA A 164 8.22 -12.82 9.52
C ALA A 164 7.88 -12.89 8.02
N LEU A 165 6.86 -13.66 7.63
CA LEU A 165 6.39 -13.72 6.24
C LEU A 165 6.00 -12.34 5.71
N ILE A 166 5.24 -11.57 6.50
CA ILE A 166 4.81 -10.22 6.12
C ILE A 166 5.99 -9.27 5.96
N ARG A 167 7.01 -9.37 6.80
CA ARG A 167 8.26 -8.59 6.63
C ARG A 167 9.01 -8.97 5.37
N THR A 168 9.21 -10.27 5.12
CA THR A 168 9.90 -10.75 3.92
C THR A 168 9.18 -10.31 2.65
N ALA A 169 7.84 -10.37 2.62
CA ALA A 169 7.06 -9.85 1.50
C ALA A 169 7.27 -8.34 1.29
N SER A 170 7.35 -7.59 2.39
CA SER A 170 7.58 -6.14 2.33
C SER A 170 8.97 -5.80 1.76
N GLU A 171 9.99 -6.53 2.18
CA GLU A 171 11.36 -6.40 1.66
C GLU A 171 11.42 -6.71 0.17
N LEU A 172 10.87 -7.85 -0.27
CA LEU A 172 10.89 -8.26 -1.68
C LEU A 172 10.12 -7.29 -2.59
N LYS A 173 8.99 -6.74 -2.14
CA LYS A 173 8.23 -5.74 -2.91
C LYS A 173 8.88 -4.35 -2.89
N THR A 174 9.71 -4.07 -1.88
CA THR A 174 10.57 -2.88 -1.89
C THR A 174 11.66 -3.02 -2.94
N GLU A 175 12.27 -4.20 -3.09
CA GLU A 175 13.24 -4.46 -4.18
C GLU A 175 12.62 -4.29 -5.57
N GLU A 176 11.42 -4.83 -5.79
CA GLU A 176 10.68 -4.62 -7.04
C GLU A 176 10.38 -3.13 -7.29
N SER A 177 9.96 -2.40 -6.25
CA SER A 177 9.72 -0.95 -6.35
C SER A 177 10.98 -0.18 -6.75
N ARG A 178 12.13 -0.51 -6.13
CA ARG A 178 13.44 0.08 -6.46
C ARG A 178 13.84 -0.23 -7.90
N TYR A 179 13.67 -1.49 -8.31
CA TYR A 179 13.94 -1.95 -9.68
C TYR A 179 13.13 -1.16 -10.72
N LEU A 180 11.82 -1.03 -10.53
CA LEU A 180 10.93 -0.33 -11.48
C LEU A 180 11.34 1.13 -11.66
N ILE A 181 11.56 1.84 -10.55
CA ILE A 181 11.93 3.27 -10.59
C ILE A 181 13.35 3.45 -11.15
N ALA A 182 14.33 2.66 -10.70
CA ALA A 182 15.70 2.74 -11.21
C ALA A 182 15.79 2.43 -12.71
N SER A 183 15.04 1.43 -13.19
CA SER A 183 14.96 1.09 -14.62
C SER A 183 14.44 2.24 -15.46
N ARG A 184 13.46 3.00 -14.95
CA ARG A 184 12.89 4.18 -15.63
C ARG A 184 13.85 5.37 -15.61
N ILE A 185 14.49 5.66 -14.47
CA ILE A 185 15.54 6.70 -14.38
C ILE A 185 16.66 6.45 -15.41
N LEU A 186 17.08 5.20 -15.56
CA LEU A 186 18.16 4.82 -16.49
C LEU A 186 17.71 4.63 -17.94
N GLY A 187 16.40 4.70 -18.22
CA GLY A 187 15.84 4.42 -19.56
C GLY A 187 16.04 2.97 -20.04
N ARG A 188 16.19 2.00 -19.13
CA ARG A 188 16.45 0.58 -19.44
C ARG A 188 15.20 -0.32 -19.35
N GLY A 189 14.10 0.19 -18.81
CA GLY A 189 12.86 -0.58 -18.60
C GLY A 189 11.65 -0.05 -19.38
N GLU A 190 10.49 -0.61 -19.04
CA GLU A 190 9.20 -0.17 -19.55
C GLU A 190 8.97 1.31 -19.23
N GLN A 191 8.73 2.08 -20.28
CA GLN A 191 8.40 3.50 -20.17
C GLN A 191 6.97 3.65 -19.69
N VAL A 192 6.71 4.72 -18.94
CA VAL A 192 5.35 5.02 -18.48
C VAL A 192 4.47 5.33 -19.70
N ALA A 193 3.52 4.44 -19.97
CA ALA A 193 2.54 4.61 -21.03
C ALA A 193 1.48 5.64 -20.62
N ALA A 194 0.90 6.31 -21.60
CA ALA A 194 -0.27 7.18 -21.36
C ALA A 194 -1.45 6.33 -20.85
N PRO A 195 -2.26 6.85 -19.91
CA PRO A 195 -3.44 6.15 -19.42
C PRO A 195 -4.39 5.75 -20.56
N ALA A 196 -4.72 4.46 -20.63
CA ALA A 196 -5.63 3.89 -21.61
C ALA A 196 -7.07 3.80 -21.10
N THR A 197 -7.24 3.69 -19.78
CA THR A 197 -8.55 3.53 -19.13
C THR A 197 -8.88 4.67 -18.18
N GLU A 198 -10.15 4.78 -17.80
CA GLU A 198 -10.58 5.73 -16.77
C GLU A 198 -9.94 5.45 -15.41
N ALA A 199 -9.77 4.17 -15.06
CA ALA A 199 -9.07 3.74 -13.86
C ALA A 199 -7.61 4.25 -13.85
N GLU A 200 -6.89 4.06 -14.96
CA GLU A 200 -5.51 4.51 -15.10
C GLU A 200 -5.41 6.05 -15.07
N ARG A 201 -6.37 6.75 -15.68
CA ARG A 201 -6.43 8.22 -15.66
C ARG A 201 -6.53 8.75 -14.24
N LEU A 202 -7.44 8.21 -13.43
CA LEU A 202 -7.64 8.62 -12.04
C LEU A 202 -6.37 8.42 -11.19
N ILE A 203 -5.64 7.33 -11.40
CA ILE A 203 -4.39 7.05 -10.70
C ILE A 203 -3.29 8.02 -11.16
N ALA A 204 -3.13 8.22 -12.47
CA ALA A 204 -2.12 9.11 -13.02
C ALA A 204 -2.27 10.56 -12.53
N GLU A 205 -3.51 11.06 -12.51
CA GLU A 205 -3.83 12.41 -12.02
C GLU A 205 -3.47 12.61 -10.55
N ASP A 206 -3.65 11.60 -9.71
CA ASP A 206 -3.44 11.71 -8.27
C ASP A 206 -1.96 11.48 -7.87
N VAL A 207 -1.25 10.60 -8.58
CA VAL A 207 0.18 10.33 -8.35
C VAL A 207 1.04 11.51 -8.78
N GLY A 208 0.81 12.09 -9.95
CA GLY A 208 1.53 13.27 -10.43
C GLY A 208 3.04 13.08 -10.63
N SER A 209 3.47 11.91 -11.13
CA SER A 209 4.87 11.64 -11.50
C SER A 209 4.94 10.84 -12.80
N ASP A 210 5.76 11.32 -13.74
CA ASP A 210 5.99 10.64 -15.03
C ASP A 210 6.87 9.38 -14.93
N LEU A 211 7.33 9.03 -13.72
CA LEU A 211 8.10 7.82 -13.46
C LEU A 211 7.28 6.71 -12.81
N ILE A 212 5.99 6.92 -12.56
CA ILE A 212 5.06 5.92 -12.05
C ILE A 212 4.00 5.64 -13.10
N ALA A 213 3.87 4.38 -13.49
CA ALA A 213 2.81 3.95 -14.38
C ALA A 213 1.57 3.56 -13.56
N PRO A 214 0.34 3.85 -14.01
CA PRO A 214 -0.86 3.35 -13.36
C PRO A 214 -0.90 1.83 -13.19
N ALA A 215 -0.34 1.09 -14.17
CA ALA A 215 -0.20 -0.36 -14.12
C ALA A 215 0.67 -0.87 -12.94
N ASP A 216 1.50 0.00 -12.34
CA ASP A 216 2.24 -0.32 -11.12
C ASP A 216 1.29 -0.59 -9.93
N TYR A 217 0.06 -0.11 -9.98
CA TYR A 217 -0.94 -0.34 -8.94
C TYR A 217 -1.82 -1.56 -9.22
N LEU A 218 -1.50 -2.34 -10.27
CA LEU A 218 -2.07 -3.66 -10.43
C LEU A 218 -1.43 -4.60 -9.40
N VAL A 219 -2.29 -5.25 -8.62
CA VAL A 219 -1.89 -6.20 -7.60
C VAL A 219 -1.97 -7.61 -8.18
N PRO A 220 -0.81 -8.27 -8.43
CA PRO A 220 -0.78 -9.64 -8.93
C PRO A 220 -1.03 -10.61 -7.76
N TRP A 221 -2.29 -10.98 -7.54
CA TRP A 221 -2.70 -11.81 -6.41
C TRP A 221 -2.00 -13.18 -6.36
N ASP A 222 -1.60 -13.71 -7.52
CA ASP A 222 -0.92 -14.99 -7.67
C ASP A 222 0.62 -14.88 -7.58
N GLN A 223 1.18 -13.72 -7.24
CA GLN A 223 2.63 -13.57 -7.04
C GLN A 223 3.07 -14.33 -5.79
N GLU A 224 4.09 -15.18 -5.92
CA GLU A 224 4.54 -16.10 -4.88
C GLU A 224 5.71 -15.53 -4.07
N PHE A 225 5.66 -15.80 -2.76
CA PHE A 225 6.62 -15.36 -1.76
C PHE A 225 7.20 -16.57 -1.02
N PRO A 226 8.53 -16.59 -0.81
CA PRO A 226 9.19 -17.70 -0.15
C PRO A 226 8.67 -17.89 1.28
N SER A 227 8.35 -19.14 1.64
CA SER A 227 7.86 -19.50 2.96
C SER A 227 8.79 -20.50 3.66
N PRO A 228 9.11 -20.30 4.96
CA PRO A 228 9.87 -21.28 5.75
C PRO A 228 9.17 -22.64 5.88
N ALA A 229 7.85 -22.70 5.68
CA ALA A 229 7.06 -23.93 5.78
C ALA A 229 7.21 -24.86 4.56
N GLY A 230 7.94 -24.44 3.52
CA GLY A 230 8.28 -25.28 2.37
C GLY A 230 7.36 -25.15 1.16
N SER A 231 6.18 -24.53 1.30
CA SER A 231 5.32 -24.11 0.19
C SER A 231 5.23 -22.59 0.13
N ASP A 232 5.66 -22.00 -0.98
CA ASP A 232 5.56 -20.57 -1.23
C ASP A 232 4.10 -20.11 -1.15
N LEU A 233 3.89 -18.92 -0.58
CA LEU A 233 2.57 -18.33 -0.40
C LEU A 233 2.33 -17.25 -1.43
N THR A 234 1.14 -17.21 -2.01
CA THR A 234 0.71 -16.13 -2.90
C THR A 234 0.39 -14.86 -2.13
N LEU A 235 0.38 -13.73 -2.83
CA LEU A 235 -0.07 -12.47 -2.26
C LEU A 235 -1.50 -12.58 -1.68
N ALA A 236 -2.42 -13.24 -2.37
CA ALA A 236 -3.77 -13.48 -1.86
C ALA A 236 -3.77 -14.19 -0.49
N GLU A 237 -2.92 -15.21 -0.33
CA GLU A 237 -2.76 -15.97 0.92
C GLU A 237 -2.15 -15.11 2.04
N LEU A 238 -1.15 -14.26 1.72
CA LEU A 238 -0.58 -13.30 2.66
C LEU A 238 -1.60 -12.25 3.12
N MET A 239 -2.43 -11.73 2.21
CA MET A 239 -3.51 -10.79 2.54
C MET A 239 -4.53 -11.42 3.49
N ARG A 240 -4.89 -12.70 3.27
CA ARG A 240 -5.76 -13.46 4.19
C ARG A 240 -5.11 -13.62 5.57
N ILE A 241 -3.81 -13.90 5.64
CA ILE A 241 -3.07 -13.94 6.91
C ILE A 241 -3.17 -12.60 7.64
N VAL A 242 -2.93 -11.49 6.95
CA VAL A 242 -3.04 -10.14 7.52
C VAL A 242 -4.46 -9.85 8.03
N LEU A 243 -5.49 -10.22 7.27
CA LEU A 243 -6.88 -9.97 7.65
C LEU A 243 -7.37 -10.88 8.78
N LEU A 244 -6.96 -12.15 8.82
CA LEU A 244 -7.49 -13.12 9.77
C LEU A 244 -6.65 -13.19 11.05
N GLY A 245 -5.35 -12.91 10.97
CA GLY A 245 -4.41 -12.92 12.09
C GLY A 245 -4.80 -11.94 13.20
N PRO A 246 -4.98 -12.39 14.45
CA PRO A 246 -5.37 -11.51 15.55
C PRO A 246 -4.32 -10.42 15.84
N GLU A 247 -3.04 -10.71 15.61
CA GLU A 247 -1.93 -9.77 15.85
C GLU A 247 -2.06 -8.46 15.05
N PHE A 248 -2.60 -8.50 13.83
CA PHE A 248 -2.73 -7.34 12.95
C PHE A 248 -3.97 -6.47 13.27
N LYS A 249 -4.86 -6.96 14.14
CA LYS A 249 -6.09 -6.25 14.57
C LYS A 249 -5.88 -5.43 15.84
N LEU A 250 -4.75 -5.61 16.52
CA LEU A 250 -4.46 -4.95 17.78
C LEU A 250 -3.66 -3.66 17.59
N PRO A 251 -3.82 -2.66 18.47
CA PRO A 251 -3.00 -1.45 18.47
C PRO A 251 -1.60 -1.69 19.09
N ASP A 252 -0.92 -2.78 18.69
CA ASP A 252 0.44 -3.09 19.19
C ASP A 252 1.49 -2.29 18.42
N ALA A 253 2.25 -1.45 19.12
CA ALA A 253 3.29 -0.58 18.55
C ALA A 253 4.42 -1.32 17.82
N ARG A 254 4.59 -2.63 18.06
CA ARG A 254 5.59 -3.48 17.38
C ARG A 254 5.04 -4.12 16.11
N ILE A 255 3.72 -4.35 16.04
CA ILE A 255 3.06 -5.01 14.90
C ILE A 255 2.55 -4.00 13.89
N ARG A 256 2.05 -2.85 14.35
CA ARG A 256 1.50 -1.81 13.48
C ARG A 256 2.50 -1.31 12.42
N PRO A 257 3.80 -1.09 12.73
CA PRO A 257 4.78 -0.76 11.69
C PRO A 257 4.89 -1.84 10.61
N VAL A 258 4.93 -3.12 11.00
CA VAL A 258 5.00 -4.25 10.04
C VAL A 258 3.80 -4.25 9.09
N LEU A 259 2.60 -4.02 9.60
CA LEU A 259 1.39 -3.94 8.79
C LEU A 259 1.43 -2.75 7.82
N VAL A 260 1.87 -1.58 8.28
CA VAL A 260 1.96 -0.38 7.46
C VAL A 260 3.03 -0.56 6.37
N ASP A 261 4.19 -1.11 6.72
CA ASP A 261 5.26 -1.44 5.78
C ASP A 261 4.78 -2.40 4.71
N PHE A 262 4.02 -3.43 5.09
CA PHE A 262 3.42 -4.36 4.15
C PHE A 262 2.45 -3.66 3.19
N TYR A 263 1.51 -2.87 3.68
CA TYR A 263 0.61 -2.16 2.77
C TYR A 263 1.34 -1.13 1.87
N ARG A 264 2.36 -0.45 2.38
CA ARG A 264 3.16 0.53 1.59
C ARG A 264 4.02 -0.10 0.51
N SER A 265 4.61 -1.25 0.79
CA SER A 265 5.49 -1.92 -0.17
C SER A 265 4.69 -2.81 -1.12
N VAL A 266 3.76 -3.60 -0.58
CA VAL A 266 3.03 -4.63 -1.34
C VAL A 266 1.84 -4.07 -2.10
N LEU A 267 1.02 -3.24 -1.46
CA LEU A 267 -0.13 -2.57 -2.10
C LEU A 267 0.21 -1.16 -2.59
N ARG A 268 1.45 -0.71 -2.41
CA ARG A 268 1.96 0.60 -2.88
C ARG A 268 1.13 1.79 -2.39
N ILE A 269 0.48 1.68 -1.22
CA ILE A 269 -0.33 2.80 -0.70
C ILE A 269 0.53 4.07 -0.61
N SER A 270 -0.04 5.18 -1.05
CA SER A 270 0.67 6.45 -1.11
C SER A 270 1.07 6.93 0.29
N GLY A 271 2.07 7.81 0.34
CA GLY A 271 2.42 8.50 1.57
C GLY A 271 1.20 9.19 2.20
N ARG A 272 1.21 9.34 3.54
CA ARG A 272 0.15 10.00 4.33
C ARG A 272 -1.18 9.26 4.39
N SER A 273 -1.37 8.19 3.61
CA SER A 273 -2.55 7.35 3.72
C SER A 273 -2.62 6.71 5.11
N ILE A 274 -3.81 6.73 5.70
CA ILE A 274 -4.07 6.19 7.03
C ILE A 274 -4.84 4.88 6.87
N ILE A 275 -4.34 3.83 7.53
CA ILE A 275 -5.04 2.56 7.67
C ILE A 275 -5.45 2.39 9.13
N GLY A 276 -6.75 2.38 9.38
CA GLY A 276 -7.34 2.23 10.69
C GLY A 276 -7.08 0.87 11.34
N LEU A 277 -7.48 0.74 12.60
CA LEU A 277 -7.44 -0.56 13.29
C LEU A 277 -8.46 -1.51 12.66
N ALA A 278 -8.04 -2.76 12.41
CA ALA A 278 -8.83 -3.77 11.70
C ALA A 278 -9.35 -3.31 10.31
N ALA A 279 -8.77 -2.25 9.75
CA ALA A 279 -9.02 -1.83 8.39
C ALA A 279 -8.02 -2.52 7.46
N GLY A 280 -8.43 -2.78 6.23
CA GLY A 280 -7.53 -3.42 5.29
C GLY A 280 -8.18 -3.79 3.97
N VAL A 281 -7.38 -4.50 3.19
CA VAL A 281 -7.79 -5.09 1.92
C VAL A 281 -7.65 -6.58 2.07
N PHE A 282 -8.44 -7.34 1.33
CA PHE A 282 -8.15 -8.74 1.08
C PHE A 282 -8.65 -9.12 -0.30
N HIS A 283 -8.20 -10.28 -0.74
CA HIS A 283 -8.64 -10.86 -1.99
C HIS A 283 -9.29 -12.21 -1.69
N VAL A 284 -10.55 -12.36 -2.11
CA VAL A 284 -11.19 -13.66 -2.15
C VAL A 284 -11.04 -14.21 -3.56
N GLU A 285 -10.26 -15.28 -3.65
CA GLU A 285 -10.17 -15.98 -4.90
C GLU A 285 -11.46 -16.78 -5.15
N HIS A 286 -12.11 -16.52 -6.29
CA HIS A 286 -13.30 -17.24 -6.69
C HIS A 286 -13.00 -18.16 -7.88
N GLY A 287 -12.83 -19.45 -7.60
CA GLY A 287 -12.55 -20.45 -8.62
C GLY A 287 -11.07 -20.44 -9.03
N THR A 288 -10.79 -20.29 -10.33
CA THR A 288 -9.43 -20.29 -10.88
C THR A 288 -9.06 -18.95 -11.52
N MET A 289 -9.81 -17.89 -11.22
CA MET A 289 -9.51 -16.57 -11.78
C MET A 289 -8.19 -16.07 -11.22
N SER A 290 -7.37 -15.50 -12.10
CA SER A 290 -6.01 -15.04 -11.83
C SER A 290 -5.83 -13.58 -12.20
N ASP A 291 -6.92 -12.84 -12.34
CA ASP A 291 -6.87 -11.49 -12.90
C ASP A 291 -6.35 -10.52 -11.84
N PRO A 292 -5.30 -9.74 -12.14
CA PRO A 292 -4.83 -8.72 -11.24
C PRO A 292 -5.91 -7.67 -11.02
N SER A 293 -5.89 -7.04 -9.85
CA SER A 293 -6.85 -5.99 -9.50
C SER A 293 -6.13 -4.68 -9.27
N PHE A 294 -6.75 -3.57 -9.69
CA PHE A 294 -6.23 -2.26 -9.32
C PHE A 294 -6.37 -2.07 -7.81
N TYR A 295 -5.32 -1.67 -7.12
CA TYR A 295 -5.44 -1.13 -5.78
C TYR A 295 -4.62 0.14 -5.67
N TYR A 296 -5.32 1.27 -5.58
CA TYR A 296 -4.71 2.57 -5.37
C TYR A 296 -5.31 3.21 -4.14
N GLN A 297 -4.45 3.61 -3.21
CA GLN A 297 -4.84 4.40 -2.06
C GLN A 297 -3.95 5.65 -2.01
N GLY A 298 -4.48 6.74 -2.54
CA GLY A 298 -3.83 8.04 -2.73
C GLY A 298 -3.53 8.78 -1.43
N ARG A 299 -2.85 9.91 -1.57
CA ARG A 299 -2.33 10.68 -0.42
C ARG A 299 -3.46 11.20 0.45
N ASP A 300 -3.26 11.27 1.76
CA ASP A 300 -4.29 11.76 2.70
C ASP A 300 -5.60 10.97 2.75
N SER A 301 -5.68 9.86 2.03
CA SER A 301 -6.82 8.96 2.11
C SER A 301 -6.84 8.26 3.46
N ILE A 302 -8.03 8.05 4.00
CA ILE A 302 -8.25 7.39 5.28
C ILE A 302 -9.13 6.18 5.06
N LEU A 303 -8.54 5.00 5.21
CA LEU A 303 -9.26 3.75 5.40
C LEU A 303 -9.56 3.61 6.89
N GLY A 304 -10.73 4.06 7.31
CA GLY A 304 -11.14 4.15 8.71
C GLY A 304 -11.27 2.79 9.40
N LYS A 305 -11.36 2.80 10.73
CA LYS A 305 -11.46 1.59 11.56
C LYS A 305 -12.53 0.62 11.04
N GLY A 306 -12.17 -0.66 10.94
CA GLY A 306 -13.09 -1.75 10.58
C GLY A 306 -13.63 -1.70 9.14
N LEU A 307 -13.10 -0.83 8.29
CA LEU A 307 -13.40 -0.82 6.86
C LEU A 307 -12.53 -1.85 6.16
N VAL A 308 -13.16 -2.78 5.46
CA VAL A 308 -12.49 -3.81 4.68
C VAL A 308 -12.93 -3.68 3.22
N ILE A 309 -11.98 -3.81 2.30
CA ILE A 309 -12.24 -3.88 0.86
C ILE A 309 -11.92 -5.30 0.38
N ASP A 310 -12.93 -6.00 -0.12
CA ASP A 310 -12.75 -7.25 -0.85
C ASP A 310 -12.50 -6.94 -2.32
N CYS A 311 -11.23 -7.01 -2.72
CA CYS A 311 -10.70 -6.41 -3.92
C CYS A 311 -10.59 -7.45 -5.05
N VAL A 312 -11.71 -7.65 -5.76
CA VAL A 312 -11.78 -8.42 -7.01
C VAL A 312 -12.23 -7.45 -8.11
N GLY A 313 -11.31 -7.10 -9.00
CA GLY A 313 -11.48 -6.04 -9.98
C GLY A 313 -10.66 -4.81 -9.60
N GLY A 314 -11.03 -4.14 -8.51
CA GLY A 314 -10.13 -3.18 -7.89
C GLY A 314 -10.77 -2.17 -6.94
N ALA A 315 -9.92 -1.33 -6.35
CA ALA A 315 -10.32 -0.12 -5.64
C ALA A 315 -9.34 1.03 -5.91
N ILE A 316 -9.87 2.22 -6.19
CA ILE A 316 -9.13 3.46 -6.41
C ILE A 316 -9.67 4.49 -5.42
N LEU A 317 -8.85 4.84 -4.44
CA LEU A 317 -9.16 5.84 -3.42
C LEU A 317 -8.25 7.02 -3.68
N GLN A 318 -8.73 8.06 -4.36
CA GLN A 318 -7.93 9.25 -4.64
C GLN A 318 -7.66 10.06 -3.37
N GLN A 319 -6.85 11.12 -3.52
CA GLN A 319 -6.38 11.89 -2.40
C GLN A 319 -7.49 12.45 -1.51
N GLY A 320 -7.22 12.49 -0.20
CA GLY A 320 -8.11 13.10 0.80
C GLY A 320 -9.45 12.38 0.99
N THR A 321 -9.62 11.18 0.43
CA THR A 321 -10.80 10.36 0.66
C THR A 321 -10.91 9.93 2.12
N PHE A 322 -12.13 9.79 2.62
CA PHE A 322 -12.40 9.27 3.96
C PHE A 322 -13.45 8.19 3.90
N LEU A 323 -13.06 6.95 4.11
CA LEU A 323 -13.95 5.81 4.05
C LEU A 323 -14.03 5.13 5.42
N GLY A 324 -15.23 4.89 5.94
CA GLY A 324 -15.42 4.15 7.19
C GLY A 324 -15.17 4.98 8.46
N GLY A 325 -14.60 4.36 9.51
CA GLY A 325 -14.34 5.02 10.79
C GLY A 325 -15.54 5.13 11.73
N GLY A 326 -16.67 4.51 11.37
CA GLY A 326 -17.82 4.31 12.25
C GLY A 326 -17.56 3.27 13.35
N PHE A 327 -18.51 3.13 14.27
CA PHE A 327 -18.47 2.09 15.30
C PHE A 327 -18.69 0.68 14.74
N MET A 328 -19.33 0.59 13.58
CA MET A 328 -19.68 -0.66 12.92
C MET A 328 -18.75 -0.90 11.72
N PRO A 329 -18.31 -2.15 11.51
CA PRO A 329 -17.50 -2.48 10.35
C PRO A 329 -18.34 -2.38 9.06
N ILE A 330 -17.65 -2.09 7.98
CA ILE A 330 -18.21 -2.05 6.62
C ILE A 330 -17.30 -2.83 5.68
N LEU A 331 -17.92 -3.61 4.82
CA LEU A 331 -17.28 -4.34 3.74
C LEU A 331 -17.64 -3.67 2.41
N ILE A 332 -16.66 -3.15 1.70
CA ILE A 332 -16.79 -2.76 0.29
C ILE A 332 -16.50 -4.01 -0.53
N HIS A 333 -17.47 -4.43 -1.33
CA HIS A 333 -17.38 -5.64 -2.13
C HIS A 333 -17.38 -5.25 -3.60
N THR A 334 -16.31 -5.59 -4.31
CA THR A 334 -16.07 -5.07 -5.67
C THR A 334 -16.45 -6.07 -6.74
N HIS A 335 -17.20 -7.11 -6.40
CA HIS A 335 -17.59 -8.12 -7.37
C HIS A 335 -18.93 -8.76 -7.02
N LYS A 336 -19.54 -9.48 -7.96
CA LYS A 336 -20.82 -10.18 -7.74
C LYS A 336 -20.83 -11.52 -8.42
N HIS A 337 -21.40 -12.51 -7.73
CA HIS A 337 -21.67 -13.81 -8.33
C HIS A 337 -22.88 -13.74 -9.25
N ILE A 338 -22.71 -14.14 -10.52
CA ILE A 338 -23.76 -14.09 -11.52
C ILE A 338 -24.26 -15.49 -11.83
N ARG A 339 -25.57 -15.68 -11.65
CA ARG A 339 -26.29 -16.88 -12.03
C ARG A 339 -26.79 -16.79 -13.48
N LYS A 340 -26.54 -17.82 -14.29
CA LYS A 340 -27.37 -18.04 -15.50
C LYS A 340 -28.57 -18.92 -15.17
N SER A 341 -29.71 -18.62 -15.79
CA SER A 341 -30.93 -19.41 -15.63
C SER A 341 -30.68 -20.89 -15.96
N GLY A 342 -31.16 -21.79 -15.09
CA GLY A 342 -30.98 -23.24 -15.23
C GLY A 342 -29.68 -23.82 -14.66
N GLU A 343 -28.76 -23.01 -14.15
CA GLU A 343 -27.53 -23.51 -13.54
C GLU A 343 -27.69 -23.81 -12.03
N ALA A 344 -26.92 -24.82 -11.57
CA ALA A 344 -26.78 -25.16 -10.17
C ALA A 344 -26.06 -24.05 -9.40
N GLY A 345 -26.42 -23.82 -8.13
CA GLY A 345 -25.82 -22.76 -7.30
C GLY A 345 -24.30 -22.87 -7.11
N ALA A 346 -23.70 -24.04 -7.34
CA ALA A 346 -22.25 -24.21 -7.37
C ALA A 346 -21.57 -23.58 -8.60
N ALA A 347 -22.29 -23.44 -9.73
CA ALA A 347 -21.78 -22.80 -10.94
C ALA A 347 -21.86 -21.27 -10.88
N GLU A 348 -22.87 -20.73 -10.20
CA GLU A 348 -23.01 -19.30 -9.86
C GLU A 348 -21.80 -18.76 -9.10
N ARG A 349 -21.26 -19.56 -8.18
CA ARG A 349 -20.07 -19.21 -7.39
C ARG A 349 -18.78 -19.07 -8.21
N LYS A 350 -18.75 -19.64 -9.43
CA LYS A 350 -17.58 -19.58 -10.33
C LYS A 350 -17.64 -18.47 -11.37
N ARG A 351 -18.78 -17.76 -11.49
CA ARG A 351 -18.91 -16.63 -12.41
C ARG A 351 -18.98 -15.36 -11.61
N VAL A 352 -17.88 -14.63 -11.64
CA VAL A 352 -17.75 -13.36 -10.94
C VAL A 352 -17.74 -12.24 -11.96
N LEU A 353 -18.56 -11.22 -11.72
CA LEU A 353 -18.47 -9.94 -12.40
C LEU A 353 -17.66 -9.00 -11.50
N PRO A 354 -16.37 -8.77 -11.80
CA PRO A 354 -15.57 -7.79 -11.10
C PRO A 354 -15.91 -6.36 -11.53
N CYS A 355 -15.72 -5.41 -10.63
CA CYS A 355 -15.73 -3.99 -10.89
C CYS A 355 -14.64 -3.30 -10.07
N ILE A 356 -14.43 -2.00 -10.34
CA ILE A 356 -13.50 -1.18 -9.59
C ILE A 356 -14.33 -0.20 -8.75
N PHE A 357 -14.13 -0.23 -7.44
CA PHE A 357 -14.67 0.78 -6.53
C PHE A 357 -13.84 2.06 -6.63
N VAL A 358 -14.48 3.19 -6.93
CA VAL A 358 -13.80 4.48 -7.00
C VAL A 358 -14.34 5.39 -5.91
N ALA A 359 -13.43 5.95 -5.12
CA ALA A 359 -13.66 7.12 -4.30
C ALA A 359 -12.78 8.25 -4.85
N GLU A 360 -13.41 9.25 -5.46
CA GLU A 360 -12.73 10.40 -6.05
C GLU A 360 -12.19 11.35 -4.98
N ALA A 361 -11.34 12.29 -5.38
CA ALA A 361 -10.65 13.18 -4.47
C ALA A 361 -11.61 13.86 -3.47
N GLY A 362 -11.33 13.70 -2.17
CA GLY A 362 -12.13 14.25 -1.08
C GLY A 362 -13.45 13.51 -0.78
N ALA A 363 -13.79 12.45 -1.51
CA ALA A 363 -15.03 11.70 -1.30
C ALA A 363 -15.12 11.12 0.11
N ARG A 364 -16.34 11.03 0.64
CA ARG A 364 -16.59 10.56 2.00
C ARG A 364 -17.63 9.46 2.03
N PHE A 365 -17.24 8.30 2.54
CA PHE A 365 -18.19 7.26 2.90
C PHE A 365 -18.83 7.61 4.25
N PRO A 366 -20.17 7.56 4.39
CA PRO A 366 -20.80 7.97 5.63
C PRO A 366 -20.43 7.05 6.80
N MET A 367 -20.09 7.63 7.95
CA MET A 367 -19.78 6.87 9.18
C MET A 367 -20.97 6.06 9.72
N HIS A 368 -22.19 6.40 9.29
CA HIS A 368 -23.42 5.69 9.65
C HIS A 368 -23.73 4.52 8.72
N ALA A 369 -22.98 4.35 7.63
CA ALA A 369 -23.16 3.20 6.76
C ALA A 369 -22.64 1.95 7.46
N VAL A 370 -23.41 0.86 7.36
CA VAL A 370 -23.16 -0.39 8.07
C VAL A 370 -23.37 -1.55 7.12
N GLY A 371 -22.55 -2.59 7.27
CA GLY A 371 -22.74 -3.86 6.57
C GLY A 371 -21.98 -3.88 5.25
N LEU A 372 -22.69 -4.16 4.16
CA LEU A 372 -22.11 -4.48 2.87
C LEU A 372 -22.45 -3.39 1.86
N PHE A 373 -21.43 -2.87 1.17
CA PHE A 373 -21.60 -2.02 0.01
C PHE A 373 -21.19 -2.81 -1.24
N GLU A 374 -22.21 -3.25 -1.99
CA GLU A 374 -22.06 -3.99 -3.23
C GLU A 374 -21.76 -3.01 -4.37
N THR A 375 -20.51 -2.87 -4.76
CA THR A 375 -20.09 -1.88 -5.76
C THR A 375 -20.68 -2.21 -7.13
N VAL A 376 -20.82 -3.50 -7.45
CA VAL A 376 -21.36 -3.96 -8.74
C VAL A 376 -22.81 -3.50 -8.97
N ASP A 377 -23.57 -3.28 -7.90
CA ASP A 377 -24.96 -2.80 -8.01
C ASP A 377 -25.05 -1.37 -8.58
N TYR A 378 -23.91 -0.65 -8.65
CA TYR A 378 -23.81 0.73 -9.13
C TYR A 378 -22.98 0.87 -10.42
N LEU A 379 -22.83 -0.21 -11.21
CA LEU A 379 -22.16 -0.13 -12.52
C LEU A 379 -22.97 0.69 -13.55
N ASP A 380 -24.29 0.57 -13.48
CA ASP A 380 -25.23 1.23 -14.41
C ASP A 380 -26.05 2.36 -13.73
N GLU A 381 -25.80 2.62 -12.44
CA GLU A 381 -26.54 3.57 -11.61
C GLU A 381 -25.60 4.41 -10.75
N ASP A 382 -25.97 5.66 -10.46
CA ASP A 382 -25.18 6.50 -9.55
C ASP A 382 -25.27 5.98 -8.12
N THR A 383 -24.15 6.04 -7.38
CA THR A 383 -24.19 5.74 -5.94
C THR A 383 -24.89 6.88 -5.19
N PRO A 384 -25.49 6.60 -4.02
CA PRO A 384 -26.06 7.65 -3.18
C PRO A 384 -25.00 8.54 -2.50
N PHE A 385 -23.70 8.29 -2.73
CA PHE A 385 -22.59 8.95 -2.05
C PHE A 385 -21.77 9.77 -3.05
N GLU A 386 -21.69 11.06 -2.82
CA GLU A 386 -20.96 11.99 -3.68
C GLU A 386 -19.48 11.58 -3.83
N GLY A 387 -19.01 11.55 -5.07
CA GLY A 387 -17.64 11.14 -5.41
C GLY A 387 -17.37 9.64 -5.30
N ILE A 388 -18.39 8.81 -5.09
CA ILE A 388 -18.27 7.36 -5.08
C ILE A 388 -18.97 6.77 -6.30
N ARG A 389 -18.29 5.89 -7.04
CA ARG A 389 -18.84 5.21 -8.22
C ARG A 389 -18.19 3.86 -8.49
N ALA A 390 -18.81 3.09 -9.37
CA ALA A 390 -18.26 1.85 -9.88
C ALA A 390 -17.75 2.03 -11.31
N LEU A 391 -16.63 1.37 -11.63
CA LEU A 391 -16.14 1.25 -13.01
C LEU A 391 -16.12 -0.22 -13.44
N PRO A 392 -16.31 -0.53 -14.73
CA PRO A 392 -16.06 -1.88 -15.23
C PRO A 392 -14.58 -2.22 -15.07
N HIS A 393 -14.27 -3.49 -14.74
CA HIS A 393 -12.87 -3.92 -14.57
C HIS A 393 -12.06 -3.89 -15.87
N GLY A 394 -12.70 -4.08 -17.03
CA GLY A 394 -12.06 -4.12 -18.35
C GLY A 394 -12.23 -2.87 -19.22
N ALA A 395 -12.63 -1.74 -18.64
CA ALA A 395 -12.90 -0.48 -19.36
C ALA A 395 -11.81 0.56 -19.10
#